data_AF-A0A435H267-F1
#
_entry.id   AF-A0A435H267-F1
#
_cell.length_a   1.000
_cell.length_b   1.000
_cell.length_c   1.000
_cell.angle_alpha   90.00
_cell.angle_beta   90.00
_cell.angle_gamma   90.00
#
_symmetry.space_group_name_H-M   'P 1'
#
loop_
_entity.id
_entity.type
_entity.pdbx_description
1 polymer ?
#
loop_
_entity_poly.entity_id
_entity_poly.type
_entity_poly.pdbx_seq_one_letter_code
_entity_poly.pdbx_strand_id
1 'polypeptide(L)' 'MNERLLKAIDSRRDAVVALTTDLIRFPTINPPGEAYGPCAEYIGARLKKRGFETEFIRAEGAPGDTDRYPRINVVARFD' A
#
# COMPACT_ATOMS: atom_id res chain seq x y z
N MET A 1 -5.67 -21.77 20.15
CA MET A 1 -5.72 -20.98 18.89
C MET A 1 -7.13 -21.13 18.31
N ASN A 2 -7.77 -20.07 17.83
CA ASN A 2 -9.16 -20.12 17.34
C ASN A 2 -9.22 -20.79 15.95
N GLU A 3 -9.83 -21.98 15.84
CA GLU A 3 -9.91 -22.76 14.58
C GLU A 3 -10.57 -21.99 13.44
N ARG A 4 -11.61 -21.19 13.74
CA ARG A 4 -12.28 -20.34 12.75
C ARG A 4 -11.33 -19.30 12.17
N LEU A 5 -10.46 -18.73 13.00
CA LEU A 5 -9.44 -17.77 12.57
C LEU A 5 -8.41 -18.44 11.66
N LEU A 6 -7.90 -19.62 12.04
CA LEU A 6 -6.92 -20.34 11.23
C LEU A 6 -7.48 -20.71 9.85
N LYS A 7 -8.71 -21.21 9.79
CA LYS A 7 -9.38 -21.50 8.51
C LYS A 7 -9.58 -20.25 7.64
N ALA A 8 -9.86 -19.11 8.27
CA ALA A 8 -10.00 -17.83 7.58
C ALA A 8 -8.66 -17.29 7.04
N ILE A 9 -7.55 -17.54 7.74
CA ILE A 9 -6.21 -17.19 7.26
C ILE A 9 -5.84 -18.07 6.07
N ASP A 10 -6.02 -19.39 6.20
CA ASP A 10 -5.68 -20.35 5.15
C ASP A 10 -6.46 -20.07 3.86
N SER A 11 -7.76 -19.75 3.97
CA SER A 11 -8.59 -19.41 2.80
C SER A 11 -8.22 -18.09 2.10
N ARG A 12 -7.35 -17.27 2.69
CA ARG A 12 -6.86 -16.00 2.10
C ARG A 12 -5.48 -16.12 1.46
N ARG A 13 -4.87 -17.31 1.48
CA ARG A 13 -3.52 -17.54 0.95
C ARG A 13 -3.34 -16.98 -0.46
N ASP A 14 -4.22 -17.34 -1.38
CA ASP A 14 -4.12 -16.89 -2.79
C ASP A 14 -4.29 -15.37 -2.92
N ALA A 15 -5.17 -14.77 -2.11
CA ALA A 15 -5.37 -13.33 -2.09
C ALA A 15 -4.14 -12.57 -1.54
N VAL A 16 -3.43 -13.15 -0.57
CA VAL A 16 -2.16 -12.59 -0.06
C VAL A 16 -1.07 -12.71 -1.13
N VAL A 17 -0.94 -13.88 -1.77
CA VAL A 17 0.03 -14.10 -2.85
C VAL A 17 -0.19 -13.14 -4.01
N ALA A 18 -1.44 -12.96 -4.44
CA ALA A 18 -1.80 -12.01 -5.50
C ALA A 18 -1.43 -10.57 -5.10
N LEU A 19 -1.80 -10.14 -3.88
CA LEU A 19 -1.44 -8.82 -3.38
C LEU A 19 0.07 -8.60 -3.35
N THR A 20 0.84 -9.55 -2.82
CA THR A 20 2.30 -9.39 -2.74
C THR A 20 2.95 -9.41 -4.12
N THR A 21 2.40 -10.20 -5.05
CA THR A 21 2.85 -10.20 -6.46
C THR A 21 2.63 -8.85 -7.12
N ASP A 22 1.43 -8.27 -6.95
CA ASP A 22 1.12 -6.93 -7.48
C ASP A 22 2.03 -5.87 -6.86
N LEU A 23 2.25 -5.90 -5.54
CA LEU A 23 3.11 -4.94 -4.85
C LEU A 23 4.56 -4.98 -5.35
N ILE A 24 5.12 -6.17 -5.61
CA ILE A 24 6.49 -6.33 -6.12
C ILE A 24 6.66 -5.73 -7.53
N ARG A 25 5.58 -5.60 -8.31
CA ARG A 25 5.63 -5.00 -9.66
C ARG A 25 5.83 -3.49 -9.64
N PHE A 26 5.58 -2.82 -8.51
CA PHE A 26 5.92 -1.42 -8.35
C PHE A 26 7.40 -1.35 -7.92
N PRO A 27 8.30 -0.81 -8.76
CA PRO A 27 9.71 -0.71 -8.42
C PRO A 27 9.90 0.45 -7.44
N THR A 28 9.50 0.25 -6.17
CA THR A 28 9.60 1.26 -5.11
C THR A 28 11.04 1.45 -4.64
N ILE A 29 11.92 1.88 -5.56
CA ILE A 29 13.37 1.98 -5.35
C ILE A 29 13.63 3.08 -4.32
N ASN A 30 14.31 2.72 -3.23
CA ASN A 30 14.66 3.63 -2.14
C ASN A 30 16.18 3.61 -1.89
N PRO A 31 16.95 4.67 -2.19
CA PRO A 31 16.64 5.89 -2.96
C PRO A 31 16.66 5.65 -4.50
N PRO A 32 15.95 6.45 -5.33
CA PRO A 32 15.53 7.83 -5.10
C PRO A 32 14.07 8.05 -4.65
N GLY A 33 13.25 7.01 -4.52
CA GLY A 33 11.79 7.12 -4.28
C GLY A 33 10.95 6.89 -5.54
N GLU A 34 11.45 6.09 -6.48
CA GLU A 34 10.73 5.75 -7.70
C GLU A 34 9.45 4.97 -7.38
N ALA A 35 8.39 5.16 -8.16
CA ALA A 35 7.11 4.44 -8.05
C ALA A 35 6.39 4.46 -6.69
N TYR A 36 6.76 5.36 -5.76
CA TYR A 36 6.05 5.50 -4.47
C TYR A 36 4.59 5.91 -4.67
N GLY A 37 4.32 6.91 -5.51
CA GLY A 37 2.96 7.39 -5.83
C GLY A 37 2.04 6.27 -6.35
N PRO A 38 2.39 5.61 -7.48
CA PRO A 38 1.58 4.50 -8.01
C PRO A 38 1.36 3.35 -7.01
N CYS A 39 2.36 3.00 -6.20
CA CYS A 39 2.22 1.98 -5.17
C CYS A 39 1.25 2.42 -4.05
N ALA A 40 1.38 3.67 -3.58
CA ALA A 40 0.47 4.26 -2.60
C ALA A 40 -0.98 4.27 -3.13
N GLU A 41 -1.19 4.71 -4.38
CA GLU A 41 -2.50 4.74 -5.04
C GLU A 41 -3.13 3.35 -5.14
N TYR A 42 -2.34 2.33 -5.51
CA TYR A 42 -2.80 0.94 -5.54
C TYR A 42 -3.28 0.47 -4.16
N ILE A 43 -2.50 0.74 -3.11
CA ILE A 43 -2.87 0.41 -1.72
C ILE A 43 -4.15 1.16 -1.31
N GLY A 44 -4.23 2.45 -1.59
CA GLY A 44 -5.40 3.28 -1.28
C GLY A 44 -6.66 2.78 -1.98
N ALA A 45 -6.59 2.52 -3.28
CA ALA A 45 -7.71 1.96 -4.04
C ALA A 45 -8.19 0.61 -3.50
N ARG A 46 -7.25 -0.24 -3.05
CA ARG A 46 -7.57 -1.53 -2.43
C ARG A 46 -8.26 -1.36 -1.07
N LEU A 47 -7.80 -0.42 -0.24
CA LEU A 47 -8.40 -0.15 1.08
C LEU A 47 -9.77 0.52 0.95
N LYS A 48 -9.95 1.43 -0.01
CA LYS A 48 -11.24 2.07 -0.31
C LYS A 48 -12.32 1.06 -0.65
N LYS A 49 -12.00 0.00 -1.42
CA LYS A 49 -12.92 -1.12 -1.70
C LYS A 49 -13.36 -1.89 -0.44
N ARG A 50 -12.66 -1.73 0.68
CA ARG A 50 -12.98 -2.33 1.98
C ARG A 50 -13.67 -1.35 2.94
N GLY A 51 -14.08 -0.18 2.45
CA GLY A 51 -14.79 0.83 3.24
C GLY A 51 -13.88 1.82 3.97
N PHE A 52 -12.57 1.80 3.74
CA PHE A 52 -11.67 2.79 4.31
C PHE A 52 -11.81 4.12 3.57
N GLU A 53 -11.76 5.21 4.32
CA GLU A 53 -11.41 6.52 3.76
C GLU A 53 -9.89 6.58 3.58
N THR A 54 -9.43 7.11 2.46
CA THR A 54 -8.00 7.14 2.10
C THR A 54 -7.58 8.53 1.64
N GLU A 55 -6.46 9.02 2.16
CA GLU A 55 -5.83 10.29 1.82
C GLU A 55 -4.39 10.07 1.32
N PHE A 56 -3.95 10.91 0.38
CA PHE A 56 -2.59 10.88 -0.16
C PHE A 56 -1.86 12.16 0.21
N ILE A 57 -0.74 12.03 0.93
CA ILE A 57 -0.02 13.15 1.53
C ILE A 57 1.43 13.12 1.06
N ARG A 58 1.88 14.17 0.36
CA ARG A 58 3.29 14.36 0.04
C ARG A 58 4.05 14.78 1.29
N ALA A 59 5.15 14.10 1.59
CA ALA A 59 6.07 14.48 2.67
C ALA A 59 7.04 15.57 2.18
N GLU A 60 6.52 16.78 1.95
CA GLU A 60 7.30 17.92 1.46
C GLU A 60 8.47 18.25 2.41
N GLY A 61 9.66 18.46 1.84
CA GLY A 61 10.88 18.76 2.61
C GLY A 61 11.51 17.57 3.32
N ALA A 62 10.91 16.38 3.27
CA ALA A 62 11.51 15.17 3.81
C ALA A 62 12.75 14.75 2.98
N PRO A 63 13.77 14.12 3.59
CA PRO A 63 14.94 13.65 2.84
C PRO A 63 14.57 12.77 1.65
N GLY A 64 15.01 13.19 0.46
CA GLY A 64 14.73 12.49 -0.80
C GLY A 64 13.36 12.78 -1.41
N ASP A 65 12.54 13.68 -0.84
CA ASP A 65 11.42 14.28 -1.56
C ASP A 65 11.94 15.31 -2.58
N THR A 66 11.55 15.14 -3.83
CA THR A 66 11.82 16.09 -4.91
C THR A 66 10.63 16.07 -5.86
N ASP A 67 10.46 17.10 -6.70
CA ASP A 67 9.36 17.08 -7.68
C ASP A 67 9.48 15.92 -8.68
N ARG A 68 10.70 15.44 -8.94
CA ARG A 68 10.95 14.25 -9.77
C ARG A 68 10.64 12.94 -9.04
N TYR A 69 10.84 12.90 -7.73
CA TYR A 69 10.61 11.72 -6.87
C TYR A 69 9.82 12.14 -5.63
N PRO A 70 8.51 12.43 -5.78
CA PRO A 70 7.71 12.91 -4.66
C PRO A 70 7.47 11.77 -3.67
N ARG A 71 7.64 12.05 -2.38
CA ARG A 71 7.39 11.07 -1.31
C ARG A 71 5.91 11.08 -0.92
N ILE A 72 5.12 10.35 -1.68
CA ILE A 72 3.68 10.20 -1.43
C ILE A 72 3.44 9.11 -0.37
N ASN A 73 2.70 9.46 0.68
CA ASN A 73 2.18 8.54 1.68
C ASN A 73 0.68 8.31 1.44
N VAL A 74 0.18 7.14 1.81
CA VAL A 74 -1.25 6.86 1.90
C VAL A 74 -1.63 6.65 3.37
N VAL A 75 -2.64 7.40 3.83
CA VAL A 75 -3.23 7.24 5.16
C VAL A 75 -4.64 6.71 4.97
N ALA A 76 -5.01 5.68 5.73
CA ALA A 76 -6.32 5.06 5.64
C ALA A 76 -6.99 4.97 7.03
N ARG A 77 -8.27 5.33 7.10
CA ARG A 77 -9.09 5.28 8.32
C ARG A 77 -10.37 4.48 8.07
N PHE A 78 -10.77 3.71 9.08
CA PHE A 78 -12.00 2.92 9.10
C PHE A 78 -12.54 2.92 10.52
N ASP A 79 -13.87 3.02 10.66
CA ASP A 79 -14.59 3.07 11.95
C ASP A 79 -15.19 1.70 12.31
#